data_AF-J2W7H3-F1
#
_entry.id   AF-J2W7H3-F1
#
_cell.length_a   1.000
_cell.length_b   1.000
_cell.length_c   1.000
_cell.angle_alpha   90.00
_cell.angle_beta   90.00
_cell.angle_gamma   90.00
#
_symmetry.space_group_name_H-M   'P 1'
#
loop_
_entity.id
_entity.type
_entity.pdbx_description
1 polymer ?
#
loop_
_entity_poly.entity_id
_entity_poly.type
_entity_poly.pdbx_seq_one_letter_code
_entity_poly.pdbx_strand_id
1 'polypeptide(L)' 'SAQGGRGLSRGLIFKPDGTLVASVAQEGSVRERKA' A
#
# COMPACT_ATOMS: atom_id res chain seq x y z
N SER A 1 -5.62 -5.92 -2.50
CA SER A 1 -5.80 -6.93 -3.57
C SER A 1 -4.44 -7.25 -4.17
N ALA A 2 -4.22 -8.48 -4.64
CA ALA A 2 -2.99 -8.86 -5.33
C ALA A 2 -3.32 -9.83 -6.47
N GLN A 3 -2.88 -9.51 -7.68
CA GLN A 3 -3.16 -10.24 -8.92
C GLN A 3 -1.96 -10.10 -9.87
N GLY A 4 -1.71 -11.11 -10.71
CA GLY A 4 -0.63 -11.06 -11.70
C GLY A 4 0.77 -10.87 -11.10
N GLY A 5 0.99 -11.27 -9.86
CA GLY A 5 2.25 -11.05 -9.14
C GLY A 5 2.53 -9.58 -8.80
N ARG A 6 1.48 -8.74 -8.74
CA ARG A 6 1.56 -7.36 -8.24
C ARG A 6 0.58 -7.16 -7.09
N GLY A 7 0.96 -6.31 -6.15
CA GLY A 7 0.13 -5.89 -5.02
C GLY A 7 -0.07 -4.39 -5.03
N LEU A 8 -1.31 -3.95 -4.87
CA LEU A 8 -1.67 -2.54 -4.66
C LEU A 8 -1.96 -2.31 -3.17
N SER A 9 -1.29 -1.31 -2.59
CA SER A 9 -1.56 -0.82 -1.24
C SER A 9 -2.01 0.64 -1.26
N ARG A 10 -2.74 1.02 -0.22
CA ARG A 10 -3.15 2.41 0.05
C ARG A 10 -2.78 2.78 1.48
N GLY A 11 -2.29 4.00 1.64
CA GLY A 11 -1.98 4.59 2.94
C GLY A 11 -2.64 5.96 3.07
N LEU A 12 -3.06 6.28 4.29
CA LEU A 12 -3.58 7.59 4.69
C LEU A 12 -2.76 8.06 5.88
N ILE A 13 -2.28 9.31 5.84
CA ILE A 13 -1.47 9.90 6.91
C ILE A 13 -2.28 11.03 7.53
N PHE A 14 -2.47 10.95 8.85
CA PHE A 14 -3.25 11.90 9.62
C PHE A 14 -2.39 12.58 10.67
N LYS A 15 -2.72 13.83 10.99
CA LYS A 15 -2.28 14.46 12.24
C LYS A 15 -3.01 13.83 13.45
N PRO A 16 -2.52 14.03 14.69
CA PRO A 16 -3.22 13.57 15.89
C PRO A 16 -4.66 14.10 16.03
N ASP A 17 -4.97 15.26 15.45
CA ASP A 17 -6.32 15.85 15.43
C ASP A 17 -7.27 15.21 14.40
N GLY A 18 -6.80 14.21 13.64
CA GLY A 18 -7.59 13.53 12.60
C GLY A 18 -7.56 14.21 11.23
N THR A 19 -6.84 15.33 11.06
CA THR A 19 -6.70 15.98 9.75
C THR A 19 -5.89 15.10 8.79
N LEU A 20 -6.46 14.74 7.64
CA LEU A 20 -5.75 14.05 6.57
C LEU A 20 -4.72 14.99 5.95
N VAL A 21 -3.46 14.59 5.94
CA VAL A 21 -2.37 15.40 5.37
C VAL A 21 -1.79 14.82 4.09
N ALA A 22 -1.93 13.52 3.87
CA ALA A 22 -1.53 12.88 2.63
C ALA A 22 -2.27 11.57 2.42
N SER A 23 -2.39 11.19 1.15
CA SER A 23 -2.77 9.85 0.74
C SER A 23 -1.72 9.30 -0.22
N VAL A 24 -1.53 7.98 -0.17
CA VAL A 24 -0.54 7.27 -0.98
C VAL A 24 -1.22 6.09 -1.64
N ALA A 25 -0.88 5.87 -2.91
CA ALA A 25 -1.09 4.62 -3.59
C ALA A 25 0.28 4.07 -3.98
N GLN A 26 0.50 2.78 -3.76
CA GLN A 26 1.73 2.12 -4.16
C GLN A 26 1.42 0.77 -4.78
N GLU A 27 2.04 0.50 -5.92
CA GLU A 27 1.99 -0.80 -6.57
C GLU A 27 3.40 -1.42 -6.58
N GLY A 28 3.51 -2.68 -6.18
CA GLY A 28 4.79 -3.39 -6.09
C GLY A 28 4.70 -4.84 -6.57
N SER A 29 5.85 -5.45 -6.83
CA SER A 29 5.94 -6.87 -7.17
C SER A 29 5.71 -7.73 -5.93
N VAL A 30 4.89 -8.77 -6.06
CA VAL A 30 4.66 -9.81 -5.05
C VAL A 30 5.09 -11.15 -5.64
N ARG A 31 5.97 -11.87 -4.94
CA ARG A 31 6.53 -13.15 -5.36
C ARG A 31 6.55 -14.09 -4.17
N GLU A 32 6.14 -15.34 -4.37
CA GLU A 32 6.38 -16.39 -3.39
C GLU A 32 7.87 -16.71 -3.35
N ARG A 33 8.44 -16.79 -2.14
CA ARG A 33 9.80 -17.23 -1.95
C ARG A 33 9.85 -18.75 -2.02
N LYS A 34 10.62 -19.31 -2.96
CA LYS A 34 10.90 -20.75 -3.00
C LYS A 34 11.95 -21.10 -1.92
N ALA A 35 11.77 -22.25 -1.27
CA ALA A 35 12.71 -22.81 -0.30
C ALA A 35 13.94 -23.38 -1.00
#